data_AF-A0A2A6DWE7-F1
#
_entry.id   AF-A0A2A6DWE7-F1
#
_cell.length_a   1.000
_cell.length_b   1.000
_cell.length_c   1.000
_cell.angle_alpha   90.00
_cell.angle_beta   90.00
_cell.angle_gamma   90.00
#
_symmetry.space_group_name_H-M   'P 1'
#
loop_
_entity.id
_entity.type
_entity.pdbx_description
1 polymer ?
#
loop_
_entity_poly.entity_id
_entity_poly.type
_entity_poly.pdbx_seq_one_letter_code
_entity_poly.pdbx_strand_id
1 'polypeptide(L)'
;MIITPYKKVNPTVRKRVYRLSGREEYTTKTASDSGLVYQFISINRSQAKFRLIADVANPPEPIAPAINWDFTFTVNSSGRTSVVGKHDGYPAYEIYRRLNSDSPYAIYFHDPRQTGETPFSLAGSMEHNVNAAS
;
A
#
# COMPACT_ATOMS: atom_id res chain seq x y z
N MET A 1 -23.31 -7.25 -9.38
CA MET A 1 -22.10 -7.22 -8.53
C MET A 1 -21.57 -5.81 -8.53
N ILE A 2 -21.33 -5.23 -7.35
CA ILE A 2 -20.85 -3.86 -7.18
C ILE A 2 -19.51 -3.94 -6.46
N ILE A 3 -18.53 -3.12 -6.86
CA ILE A 3 -17.26 -2.96 -6.16
C ILE A 3 -17.29 -1.58 -5.51
N THR A 4 -17.13 -1.54 -4.18
CA THR A 4 -17.11 -0.31 -3.41
C THR A 4 -15.71 -0.11 -2.82
N PRO A 5 -14.85 0.70 -3.46
CA PRO A 5 -13.52 0.96 -2.93
C PRO A 5 -13.57 1.87 -1.70
N TYR A 6 -12.67 1.63 -0.76
CA TYR A 6 -12.38 2.52 0.37
C TYR A 6 -10.88 2.79 0.42
N LYS A 7 -10.51 4.02 0.76
CA LYS A 7 -9.11 4.45 0.86
C LYS A 7 -8.94 5.40 2.03
N LYS A 8 -7.74 5.40 2.63
CA LYS A 8 -7.38 6.27 3.75
C LYS A 8 -5.87 6.46 3.81
N VAL A 9 -5.44 7.68 4.11
CA VAL A 9 -4.07 7.98 4.55
C VAL A 9 -4.12 8.45 6.00
N ASN A 10 -3.19 7.97 6.83
CA ASN A 10 -3.10 8.36 8.23
C ASN A 10 -2.12 9.54 8.43
N PRO A 11 -2.24 10.32 9.52
CA PRO A 11 -1.31 11.42 9.79
C PRO A 11 0.14 10.96 9.94
N THR A 12 1.07 11.75 9.41
CA THR A 12 2.51 11.65 9.69
C THR A 12 2.87 12.60 10.81
N VAL A 13 3.59 12.09 11.82
CA VAL A 13 4.17 12.90 12.90
C VAL A 13 5.68 12.95 12.73
N ARG A 14 6.23 14.14 12.51
CA ARG A 14 7.67 14.39 12.50
C ARG A 14 8.09 14.92 13.87
N LYS A 15 9.06 14.25 14.49
CA LYS A 15 9.74 14.69 15.72
C LYS A 15 11.14 15.21 15.37
N ARG A 16 11.47 16.44 15.75
CA ARG A 16 12.81 17.04 15.63
C ARG A 16 13.39 17.20 17.03
N VAL A 17 14.60 16.71 17.25
CA VAL A 17 15.31 16.79 18.54
C VAL A 17 16.58 17.63 18.38
N TYR A 18 16.69 18.69 19.17
CA TYR A 18 17.85 19.57 19.19
C TYR A 18 18.88 19.03 20.20
N ARG A 19 19.96 18.42 19.69
CA ARG A 19 20.92 17.67 20.53
C ARG A 19 21.55 18.48 21.67
N LEU A 20 21.82 19.77 21.46
CA LEU A 20 22.48 20.62 22.45
C LEU A 20 21.53 21.10 23.57
N SER A 21 20.27 21.36 23.24
CA SER A 21 19.30 21.91 24.19
C SER A 21 18.33 20.87 24.75
N GLY A 22 18.29 19.66 24.17
CA GLY A 22 17.27 18.66 24.45
C GLY A 22 15.87 19.07 24.00
N ARG A 23 15.71 20.22 23.32
CA ARG A 23 14.40 20.70 22.85
C ARG A 23 13.83 19.71 21.84
N GLU A 24 12.52 19.50 21.91
CA GLU A 24 11.78 18.69 20.95
C GLU A 24 10.74 19.55 20.24
N GLU A 25 10.56 19.32 18.95
CA GLU A 25 9.52 19.93 18.13
C GLU A 25 8.75 18.86 17.38
N TYR A 26 7.43 19.01 17.33
CA TYR A 26 6.53 18.08 16.68
C TYR A 26 5.79 18.78 15.54
N THR A 27 5.64 18.07 14.41
CA THR A 27 4.83 18.53 13.28
C THR A 27 3.94 17.38 12.84
N THR A 28 2.63 17.63 12.77
CA THR A 28 1.66 16.63 12.29
C THR A 28 1.04 17.12 10.98
N LYS A 29 1.10 16.30 9.94
CA LYS A 29 0.43 16.55 8.66
C LYS A 29 -0.07 15.23 8.07
N THR A 30 -1.21 15.27 7.39
CA THR A 30 -1.77 14.12 6.68
C THR A 30 -1.54 14.30 5.19
N ALA A 31 -1.11 13.25 4.49
CA ALA A 31 -0.94 13.32 3.04
C ALA A 31 -2.29 13.33 2.33
N SER A 32 -2.31 13.83 1.11
CA SER A 32 -3.48 13.69 0.25
C SER A 32 -3.70 12.21 -0.07
N ASP A 33 -4.96 11.79 -0.12
CA ASP A 33 -5.35 10.47 -0.60
C ASP A 33 -5.56 10.46 -2.12
N SER A 34 -5.28 11.56 -2.84
CA SER A 34 -5.44 11.65 -4.29
C SER A 34 -4.58 10.62 -5.03
N GLY A 35 -3.40 10.29 -4.49
CA GLY A 35 -2.52 9.26 -5.00
C GLY A 35 -3.01 7.83 -4.78
N LEU A 36 -4.01 7.62 -3.92
CA LEU A 36 -4.68 6.32 -3.75
C LEU A 36 -5.82 6.20 -4.77
N VAL A 37 -5.61 5.41 -5.82
CA VAL A 37 -6.51 5.33 -6.97
C VAL A 37 -7.08 3.93 -7.13
N TYR A 38 -8.41 3.86 -7.30
CA TYR A 38 -9.12 2.67 -7.74
C TYR A 38 -9.46 2.78 -9.22
N GLN A 39 -9.20 1.73 -9.99
CA GLN A 39 -9.58 1.61 -11.39
C GLN A 39 -10.41 0.35 -11.60
N PHE A 40 -11.65 0.53 -12.05
CA PHE A 40 -12.47 -0.57 -12.54
C PHE A 40 -11.89 -1.10 -13.84
N ILE A 41 -11.81 -2.44 -13.99
CA ILE A 41 -11.41 -3.07 -15.25
C ILE A 41 -12.58 -3.84 -15.86
N SER A 42 -13.14 -4.82 -15.13
CA SER A 42 -14.25 -5.63 -15.66
C SER A 42 -15.00 -6.37 -14.55
N ILE A 43 -16.28 -6.63 -14.78
CA ILE A 43 -17.08 -7.59 -14.00
C ILE A 43 -17.88 -8.44 -14.99
N ASN A 44 -17.85 -9.75 -14.81
CA ASN A 44 -18.69 -10.68 -15.54
C ASN A 44 -19.23 -11.76 -14.59
N ARG A 45 -19.86 -12.81 -15.13
CA ARG A 45 -20.47 -13.88 -14.32
C ARG A 45 -19.46 -14.73 -13.53
N SER A 46 -18.20 -14.80 -13.97
CA SER A 46 -17.18 -15.64 -13.36
C SER A 46 -16.15 -14.87 -12.55
N GLN A 47 -15.93 -13.58 -12.83
CA GLN A 47 -14.90 -12.79 -12.14
C GLN A 47 -15.12 -11.27 -12.11
N ALA A 48 -14.48 -10.65 -11.14
CA ALA A 48 -14.15 -9.24 -11.03
C ALA A 48 -12.67 -9.02 -11.39
N LYS A 49 -12.37 -7.90 -12.04
CA LYS A 49 -11.00 -7.40 -12.18
C LYS A 49 -10.97 -5.90 -11.90
N PHE A 50 -10.02 -5.47 -11.09
CA PHE A 50 -9.79 -4.06 -10.75
C PHE A 50 -8.32 -3.84 -10.43
N ARG A 51 -7.89 -2.58 -10.49
CA ARG A 51 -6.52 -2.16 -10.20
C ARG A 51 -6.52 -1.11 -9.10
N LEU A 52 -5.58 -1.24 -8.18
CA LEU A 52 -5.35 -0.29 -7.10
C LEU A 52 -3.93 0.27 -7.28
N ILE A 53 -3.79 1.59 -7.15
CA ILE A 53 -2.51 2.29 -7.29
C ILE A 53 -2.31 3.19 -6.07
N ALA A 54 -1.07 3.31 -5.60
CA ALA A 54 -0.62 4.36 -4.72
C ALA A 54 0.61 5.08 -5.25
N ASP A 55 0.59 6.39 -5.03
CA ASP A 55 1.72 7.31 -5.07
C ASP A 55 1.47 8.35 -3.97
N VAL A 56 1.97 8.06 -2.75
CA VAL A 56 1.67 8.87 -1.56
C VAL A 56 2.95 9.41 -0.92
N ALA A 57 3.14 10.73 -1.02
CA ALA A 57 4.29 11.45 -0.49
C ALA A 57 4.22 11.72 1.02
N ASN A 58 5.39 12.02 1.62
CA ASN A 58 5.54 12.40 3.02
C ASN A 58 5.37 13.92 3.22
N PRO A 59 4.26 14.42 3.79
CA PRO A 59 3.98 15.86 3.78
C PRO A 59 4.90 16.72 4.67
N PRO A 60 5.43 16.22 5.80
CA PRO A 60 6.48 16.91 6.54
C PRO A 60 7.88 16.92 5.89
N GLU A 61 8.13 16.11 4.85
CA GLU A 61 9.44 15.99 4.19
C GLU A 61 9.30 16.01 2.65
N PRO A 62 9.24 17.19 2.02
CA PRO A 62 8.87 17.34 0.61
C PRO A 62 9.82 16.66 -0.39
N ILE A 63 11.06 16.37 0.00
CA ILE A 63 12.06 15.71 -0.85
C ILE A 63 12.08 14.18 -0.68
N ALA A 64 11.33 13.64 0.28
CA ALA A 64 11.24 12.20 0.45
C ALA A 64 10.44 11.61 -0.73
N PRO A 65 10.91 10.52 -1.35
CA PRO A 65 10.13 9.81 -2.36
C PRO A 65 8.80 9.33 -1.78
N ALA A 66 7.80 9.21 -2.65
CA ALA A 66 6.50 8.66 -2.30
C ALA A 66 6.60 7.15 -2.05
N ILE A 67 5.62 6.61 -1.31
CA ILE A 67 5.37 5.16 -1.27
C ILE A 67 4.55 4.80 -2.50
N ASN A 68 5.06 3.86 -3.30
CA ASN A 68 4.43 3.40 -4.52
C ASN A 68 4.01 1.93 -4.43
N TRP A 69 2.84 1.65 -5.00
CA TRP A 69 2.41 0.31 -5.34
C TRP A 69 1.36 0.31 -6.43
N ASP A 70 1.31 -0.78 -7.19
CA ASP A 70 0.41 -0.95 -8.33
C ASP A 70 0.01 -2.41 -8.44
N PHE A 71 -1.24 -2.71 -8.09
CA PHE A 71 -1.76 -4.07 -7.99
C PHE A 71 -3.02 -4.23 -8.83
N THR A 72 -3.03 -5.26 -9.66
CA THR A 72 -4.22 -5.75 -10.36
C THR A 72 -4.76 -6.98 -9.64
N PHE A 73 -6.00 -6.89 -9.21
CA PHE A 73 -6.74 -7.97 -8.55
C PHE A 73 -7.68 -8.66 -9.53
N THR A 74 -7.72 -9.97 -9.47
CA THR A 74 -8.78 -10.78 -10.08
C THR A 74 -9.46 -11.60 -9.01
N VAL A 75 -10.78 -11.50 -8.88
CA VAL A 75 -11.58 -12.23 -7.90
C VAL A 75 -12.61 -13.07 -8.63
N ASN A 76 -12.59 -14.40 -8.48
CA ASN A 76 -13.57 -15.26 -9.13
C ASN A 76 -14.85 -15.44 -8.29
N SER A 77 -15.86 -16.09 -8.86
CA SER A 77 -17.15 -16.36 -8.19
C SER A 77 -17.07 -17.24 -6.93
N SER A 78 -16.00 -18.02 -6.77
CA SER A 78 -15.71 -18.79 -5.55
C SER A 78 -15.00 -17.97 -4.46
N GLY A 79 -14.69 -16.70 -4.73
CA GLY A 79 -13.91 -15.86 -3.83
C GLY A 79 -12.40 -16.11 -3.91
N ARG A 80 -11.92 -16.90 -4.86
CA ARG A 80 -10.49 -17.02 -5.14
C ARG A 80 -9.97 -15.68 -5.64
N THR A 81 -8.90 -15.19 -5.03
CA THR A 81 -8.30 -13.90 -5.37
C THR A 81 -6.89 -14.14 -5.87
N SER A 82 -6.54 -13.56 -7.01
CA SER A 82 -5.16 -13.40 -7.43
C SER A 82 -4.80 -11.92 -7.48
N VAL A 83 -3.54 -11.63 -7.18
CA VAL A 83 -2.96 -10.30 -7.27
C VAL A 83 -1.68 -10.38 -8.08
N VAL A 84 -1.57 -9.50 -9.07
CA VAL A 84 -0.36 -9.31 -9.87
C VAL A 84 -0.01 -7.83 -9.84
N GLY A 85 1.24 -7.50 -9.60
CA GLY A 85 1.64 -6.09 -9.52
C GLY A 85 3.03 -5.89 -8.96
N LYS A 86 3.27 -4.71 -8.42
CA LYS A 86 4.57 -4.34 -7.86
C LYS A 86 4.48 -3.28 -6.76
N HIS A 87 5.51 -3.19 -5.94
CA HIS A 87 5.64 -2.17 -4.89
C HIS A 87 7.11 -1.84 -4.59
N ASP A 88 7.36 -0.72 -3.92
CA ASP A 88 8.70 -0.34 -3.42
C ASP A 88 9.16 -1.28 -2.31
N GLY A 89 10.46 -1.37 -2.04
CA GLY A 89 11.01 -2.26 -1.00
C GLY A 89 10.72 -1.85 0.44
N TYR A 90 10.19 -0.64 0.66
CA TYR A 90 9.90 -0.12 1.99
C TYR A 90 8.60 0.70 1.95
N PRO A 91 7.74 0.69 2.99
CA PRO A 91 7.83 -0.06 4.25
C PRO A 91 7.31 -1.50 4.08
N ALA A 92 6.58 -2.04 5.06
CA ALA A 92 5.90 -3.33 4.95
C ALA A 92 4.63 -3.23 4.08
N TYR A 93 4.33 -4.29 3.34
CA TYR A 93 3.15 -4.41 2.48
C TYR A 93 2.39 -5.68 2.81
N GLU A 94 1.07 -5.56 2.95
CA GLU A 94 0.22 -6.69 3.34
C GLU A 94 -1.06 -6.68 2.51
N ILE A 95 -1.43 -7.84 1.97
CA ILE A 95 -2.66 -8.01 1.19
C ILE A 95 -3.44 -9.16 1.81
N TYR A 96 -4.67 -8.87 2.23
CA TYR A 96 -5.57 -9.85 2.81
C TYR A 96 -6.88 -9.95 2.01
N ARG A 97 -7.49 -11.12 2.05
CA ARG A 97 -8.87 -11.36 1.63
C ARG A 97 -9.69 -11.82 2.81
N ARG A 98 -10.93 -11.36 2.88
CA ARG A 98 -11.95 -11.90 3.76
C ARG A 98 -13.20 -12.23 2.95
N LEU A 99 -13.70 -13.45 3.09
CA LEU A 99 -14.98 -13.86 2.52
C LEU A 99 -16.04 -13.83 3.61
N ASN A 100 -17.18 -13.17 3.35
CA ASN A 100 -18.28 -13.08 4.30
C ASN A 100 -17.81 -12.69 5.72
N SER A 101 -18.05 -13.56 6.70
CA SER A 101 -17.68 -13.38 8.11
C SER A 101 -16.40 -14.10 8.52
N ASP A 102 -15.69 -14.75 7.60
CA ASP A 102 -14.52 -15.59 7.89
C ASP A 102 -13.35 -14.78 8.48
N SER A 103 -12.32 -15.47 8.97
CA SER A 103 -11.06 -14.81 9.34
C SER A 103 -10.34 -14.29 8.10
N PRO A 104 -9.61 -13.15 8.17
CA PRO A 104 -8.76 -12.69 7.08
C PRO A 104 -7.71 -13.75 6.69
N TYR A 105 -7.53 -13.93 5.38
CA TYR A 105 -6.50 -14.77 4.79
C TYR A 105 -5.43 -13.89 4.13
N ALA A 106 -4.16 -14.06 4.51
CA ALA A 106 -3.05 -13.34 3.91
C ALA A 106 -2.75 -13.89 2.51
N ILE A 107 -2.86 -13.04 1.49
CA ILE A 107 -2.50 -13.35 0.10
C ILE A 107 -1.01 -13.10 -0.13
N TYR A 108 -0.50 -12.00 0.42
CA TYR A 108 0.88 -11.55 0.22
C TYR A 108 1.35 -10.74 1.42
N PHE A 109 2.63 -10.86 1.74
CA PHE A 109 3.30 -10.12 2.80
C PHE A 109 4.73 -9.80 2.39
N HIS A 110 5.13 -8.56 2.64
CA HIS A 110 6.49 -8.08 2.50
C HIS A 110 6.94 -7.44 3.82
N ASP A 111 8.03 -7.94 4.40
CA ASP A 111 8.66 -7.35 5.58
C ASP A 111 10.06 -6.85 5.23
N PRO A 112 10.27 -5.51 5.16
CA PRO A 112 11.57 -4.94 4.83
C PRO A 112 12.68 -5.35 5.81
N ARG A 113 12.33 -5.77 7.04
CA ARG A 113 13.31 -6.24 8.04
C ARG A 113 13.88 -7.61 7.70
N GLN A 114 13.15 -8.42 6.93
CA GLN A 114 13.60 -9.74 6.47
C GLN A 114 14.44 -9.63 5.20
N THR A 115 14.14 -8.65 4.35
CA THR A 115 14.84 -8.40 3.08
C THR A 115 16.01 -7.42 3.20
N GLY A 116 16.15 -6.74 4.35
CA GLY A 116 17.23 -5.78 4.61
C GLY A 116 16.98 -4.40 4.00
N GLU A 117 15.73 -4.10 3.66
CA GLU A 117 15.34 -2.88 2.99
C GLU A 117 15.10 -1.73 3.97
N THR A 118 15.33 -0.52 3.48
CA THR A 118 15.41 0.68 4.32
C THR A 118 14.56 1.78 3.70
N PRO A 119 14.37 2.92 4.38
CA PRO A 119 13.72 4.07 3.75
C PRO A 119 14.33 4.50 2.40
N PHE A 120 15.58 4.14 2.10
CA PHE A 120 16.19 4.39 0.79
C PHE A 120 15.58 3.54 -0.34
N SER A 121 14.95 2.41 -0.03
CA SER A 121 14.22 1.58 -1.00
C SER A 121 12.95 2.26 -1.55
N LEU A 122 12.54 3.42 -1.01
CA LEU A 122 11.52 4.27 -1.61
C LEU A 122 11.99 5.01 -2.88
N ALA A 123 13.30 5.13 -3.08
CA ALA A 123 13.86 5.81 -4.25
C ALA A 123 13.92 4.89 -5.50
N GLY A 124 13.53 3.62 -5.34
CA GLY A 124 13.47 2.64 -6.41
C GLY A 124 12.31 2.88 -7.39
N SER A 125 12.10 1.91 -8.28
CA SER A 125 11.04 1.95 -9.30
C SER A 125 10.00 0.85 -9.10
N MET A 126 9.61 0.59 -7.84
CA MET A 126 8.83 -0.57 -7.41
C MET A 126 9.49 -1.90 -7.78
N GLU A 127 10.61 -2.22 -7.14
CA GLU A 127 11.46 -3.39 -7.43
C GLU A 127 10.83 -4.75 -7.11
N HIS A 128 9.85 -4.82 -6.21
CA HIS A 128 9.20 -6.09 -5.86
C HIS A 128 8.05 -6.40 -6.79
N ASN A 129 8.14 -7.55 -7.45
CA ASN A 129 7.04 -8.07 -8.25
C ASN A 129 6.20 -9.04 -7.41
N VAL A 130 4.89 -8.90 -7.50
CA VAL A 130 3.93 -9.76 -6.83
C VAL A 130 3.18 -10.57 -7.87
N ASN A 131 3.12 -11.88 -7.65
CA ASN A 131 2.22 -12.81 -8.35
C ASN A 131 1.76 -13.84 -7.33
N ALA A 132 0.66 -13.55 -6.64
CA ALA A 132 0.15 -14.33 -5.52
C ALA A 132 -1.34 -14.64 -5.69
N ALA A 133 -1.79 -15.72 -5.07
CA ALA A 133 -3.19 -16.11 -5.09
C ALA A 133 -3.57 -16.85 -3.81
N SER A 134 -4.87 -16.84 -3.51
CA SER A 134 -5.49 -17.51 -2.36
C SER A 134 -6.56 -18.50 -2.77
#